data_AF-A0A955I4M8-F1
#
_entry.id   AF-A0A955I4M8-F1
#
_cell.length_a   1.000
_cell.length_b   1.000
_cell.length_c   1.000
_cell.angle_alpha   90.00
_cell.angle_beta   90.00
_cell.angle_gamma   90.00
#
_symmetry.space_group_name_H-M   'P 1'
#
loop_
_entity.id
_entity.type
_entity.pdbx_description
1 polymer ?
#
loop_
_entity_poly.entity_id
_entity_poly.type
_entity_poly.pdbx_seq_one_letter_code
_entity_poly.pdbx_strand_id
1 'polypeptide(L)' 'MHKSLFVFRQDLRLEDNLGLIQAMASSVAVLPIFILDIDSQEKF' A
#
# COMPACT_ATOMS: atom_id res chain seq x y z
N MET A 1 -15.12 -0.09 13.94
CA MET A 1 -14.49 0.62 12.81
C MET A 1 -13.05 0.13 12.67
N HIS A 2 -12.66 -0.36 11.50
CA HIS A 2 -11.30 -0.85 11.23
C HIS A 2 -10.48 0.21 10.47
N LYS A 3 -9.18 0.34 10.80
CA LYS A 3 -8.21 1.17 10.06
C LYS A 3 -7.19 0.22 9.43
N SER A 4 -6.84 0.47 8.17
CA SER A 4 -5.89 -0.38 7.45
C SER A 4 -4.60 0.36 7.14
N LEU A 5 -3.49 -0.39 7.17
CA LEU A 5 -2.21 0.03 6.61
C LEU A 5 -2.07 -0.64 5.23
N PHE A 6 -1.83 0.14 4.18
CA PHE A 6 -1.63 -0.39 2.84
C PHE A 6 -0.19 -0.16 2.41
N VAL A 7 0.57 -1.25 2.19
CA VAL A 7 1.99 -1.18 1.85
C VAL A 7 2.19 -1.38 0.36
N PHE A 8 2.67 -0.35 -0.33
CA PHE A 8 3.15 -0.49 -1.70
C PHE A 8 4.47 -1.28 -1.70
N ARG A 9 4.53 -2.37 -2.48
CA ARG A 9 5.73 -3.23 -2.62
C ARG A 9 6.29 -3.31 -4.05
N GLN A 10 5.58 -2.74 -5.03
CA GLN A 10 5.98 -2.68 -6.44
C GLN A 10 5.62 -1.27 -6.92
N ASP A 11 4.83 -1.16 -7.99
CA ASP A 11 4.42 0.12 -8.55
C ASP A 11 3.60 0.97 -7.58
N LEU A 12 3.93 2.26 -7.55
CA LEU A 12 3.18 3.30 -6.84
C LEU A 12 2.01 3.78 -7.70
N ARG A 13 1.04 2.89 -7.94
CA ARG A 13 -0.18 3.21 -8.73
C ARG A 13 -1.44 3.20 -7.89
N LEU A 14 -2.31 4.17 -8.17
CA LEU A 14 -3.64 4.29 -7.57
C LEU A 14 -4.70 3.59 -8.42
N GLU A 15 -4.65 3.81 -9.73
CA GLU A 15 -5.52 3.11 -10.69
C GLU A 15 -5.19 1.61 -10.76
N ASP A 16 -6.24 0.83 -11.01
CA ASP A 16 -6.16 -0.63 -11.16
C ASP A 16 -5.36 -1.33 -10.06
N ASN A 17 -5.55 -0.87 -8.82
CA ASN A 17 -4.94 -1.44 -7.63
C ASN A 17 -6.01 -2.10 -6.76
N LEU A 18 -6.34 -3.35 -7.09
CA LEU A 18 -7.37 -4.14 -6.40
C LEU A 18 -7.15 -4.19 -4.87
N GLY A 19 -5.90 -4.29 -4.42
CA GLY A 19 -5.57 -4.30 -3.00
C GLY A 19 -5.93 -2.98 -2.31
N LEU A 20 -5.60 -1.84 -2.92
CA LEU A 20 -5.94 -0.52 -2.39
C LEU A 20 -7.45 -0.31 -2.40
N ILE A 21 -8.13 -0.69 -3.49
CA ILE A 21 -9.59 -0.61 -3.63
C ILE A 21 -10.28 -1.40 -2.52
N GLN A 22 -9.85 -2.64 -2.26
CA GLN A 22 -10.39 -3.47 -1.19
C GLN A 22 -10.11 -2.89 0.21
N ALA A 23 -8.92 -2.35 0.44
CA ALA A 23 -8.57 -1.72 1.72
C ALA A 23 -9.47 -0.51 2.00
N MET A 24 -9.73 0.33 0.99
CA MET A 24 -10.61 1.50 1.10
C MET A 24 -12.08 1.11 1.31
N ALA A 25 -12.55 0.06 0.64
CA ALA A 25 -13.93 -0.40 0.77
C ALA A 25 -14.23 -1.03 2.15
N SER A 26 -13.23 -1.63 2.79
CA SER A 26 -13.37 -2.37 4.05
C SER A 26 -13.00 -1.58 5.30
N SER A 27 -12.43 -0.38 5.14
CA SER A 27 -11.83 0.39 6.25
C SER A 27 -12.29 1.83 6.29
N VAL A 28 -12.34 2.38 7.50
CA VAL A 28 -12.77 3.76 7.74
C VAL A 28 -11.67 4.77 7.42
N ALA A 29 -10.42 4.32 7.53
CA ALA A 29 -9.25 5.03 7.08
C ALA A 29 -8.22 4.02 6.58
N VAL A 30 -7.53 4.38 5.51
CA VAL A 30 -6.39 3.64 4.99
C VAL A 30 -5.18 4.56 5.05
N LEU A 31 -4.10 4.09 5.67
CA LEU A 31 -2.80 4.75 5.63
C LEU A 31 -1.94 4.06 4.56
N PRO A 32 -1.77 4.68 3.37
CA PRO A 32 -0.82 4.19 2.38
C PRO A 32 0.61 4.47 2.83
N ILE A 33 1.49 3.47 2.72
CA ILE A 33 2.93 3.62 2.99
C ILE A 33 3.77 2.90 1.93
N PHE A 34 5.00 3.35 1.77
CA PHE A 34 6.06 2.65 1.05
C PHE A 34 7.25 2.52 2.01
N ILE A 35 7.90 1.37 2.00
CA ILE A 35 9.08 1.11 2.84
C ILE A 35 10.30 1.19 1.93
N LEU A 36 11.07 2.27 2.09
CA LEU A 36 12.37 2.40 1.44
C LEU A 36 13.44 1.80 2.36
N ASP A 37 14.02 0.67 1.93
CA ASP A 37 15.21 0.11 2.54
C ASP A 37 16.43 0.53 1.71
N ILE A 38 17.20 1.49 2.21
CA ILE A 38 18.36 2.07 1.51
C ILE A 38 19.56 1.11 1.42
N ASP A 39 19.60 0.09 2.28
CA ASP A 39 20.67 -0.90 2.30
C ASP A 39 20.29 -2.17 1.51
N SER A 40 19.02 -2.25 1.07
CA SER A 40 18.52 -3.38 0.30
C SER A 40 19.28 -3.53 -1.03
N GLN A 41 19.71 -4.76 -1.31
CA GLN A 41 20.35 -5.13 -2.57
C GLN A 41 19.32 -5.56 -3.63
N GLU A 42 18.03 -5.58 -3.28
CA GLU A 42 16.95 -5.90 -4.20
C GLU A 42 16.64 -4.69 -5.10
N LYS A 43 16.61 -4.92 -6.41
CA LYS A 43 16.06 -3.94 -7.35
C LYS A 43 14.55 -4.11 -7.35
N PHE A 44 13.84 -3.14 -6.77
CA PHE A 44 12.39 -3.00 -6.88
C PHE A 44 11.97 -2.79 -8.34
#